data_AF-A0A3D2VFH5-F1
#
_entry.id   AF-A0A3D2VFH5-F1
#
_cell.length_a   1.000
_cell.length_b   1.000
_cell.length_c   1.000
_cell.angle_alpha   90.00
_cell.angle_beta   90.00
_cell.angle_gamma   90.00
#
_symmetry.space_group_name_H-M   'P 1'
#
loop_
_entity.id
_entity.type
_entity.pdbx_description
1 polymer ?
#
loop_
_entity_poly.entity_id
_entity_poly.type
_entity_poly.pdbx_seq_one_letter_code
_entity_poly.pdbx_strand_id
1 'polypeptide(L)' 'DEDRENEGDLVIGAGFVTAEDINFMATQGRGLICLTLTEERCRHLKLPLMVNDNNARYSTNFTVSIEA' A
#
# COMPACT_ATOMS: atom_id res chain seq x y z
N ASP A 1 4.10 -10.14 -13.89
CA ASP A 1 4.44 -11.57 -13.98
C ASP A 1 3.14 -12.34 -13.87
N GLU A 2 2.78 -13.07 -14.92
CA GLU A 2 1.55 -13.87 -14.98
C GLU A 2 1.55 -14.98 -13.93
N ASP A 3 2.73 -15.45 -13.51
CA ASP A 3 2.88 -16.51 -12.52
C ASP A 3 2.95 -15.98 -11.07
N ARG A 4 3.03 -14.65 -10.88
CA ARG A 4 3.01 -14.02 -9.55
C ARG A 4 1.61 -13.57 -9.18
N GLU A 5 1.28 -12.31 -9.42
CA GLU A 5 -0.02 -11.72 -9.02
C GLU A 5 -1.00 -11.68 -10.18
N ASN A 6 -0.52 -11.52 -11.42
CA ASN A 6 -1.37 -11.29 -12.60
C ASN A 6 -2.43 -10.18 -12.40
N GLU A 7 -2.09 -9.17 -11.59
CA GLU A 7 -2.91 -8.01 -11.25
C GLU A 7 -2.28 -6.72 -11.79
N GLY A 8 -3.08 -5.65 -11.85
CA GLY A 8 -2.63 -4.32 -12.25
C GLY A 8 -2.97 -3.29 -11.18
N ASP A 9 -1.96 -2.53 -10.74
CA ASP A 9 -2.08 -1.51 -9.70
C ASP A 9 -2.10 -0.10 -10.31
N LEU A 10 -2.99 0.75 -9.79
CA LEU A 10 -2.94 2.20 -10.03
C LEU A 10 -1.88 2.81 -9.12
N VAL A 11 -0.87 3.47 -9.71
CA VAL A 11 0.24 4.07 -8.96
C VAL A 11 0.33 5.56 -9.24
N ILE A 12 0.35 6.36 -8.17
CA ILE A 12 0.53 7.82 -8.21
C ILE A 12 1.58 8.25 -7.19
N GLY A 13 2.32 9.32 -7.48
CA GLY A 13 3.28 9.88 -6.52
C GLY A 13 2.57 10.47 -5.31
N ALA A 14 2.87 9.97 -4.11
CA ALA A 14 2.16 10.34 -2.87
C ALA A 14 2.16 11.85 -2.56
N GLY A 15 3.16 12.61 -3.00
CA GLY A 15 3.21 14.07 -2.82
C GLY A 15 2.35 14.87 -3.81
N PHE A 16 1.79 14.21 -4.83
CA PHE A 16 1.01 14.83 -5.89
C PHE A 16 -0.44 14.32 -5.93
N VAL A 17 -0.80 13.37 -5.07
CA VAL A 17 -2.15 12.79 -5.04
C VAL A 17 -3.19 13.82 -4.62
N THR A 18 -4.32 13.83 -5.33
CA THR A 18 -5.47 14.67 -5.03
C THR A 18 -6.63 13.83 -4.47
N ALA A 19 -7.65 14.50 -3.92
CA ALA A 19 -8.86 13.80 -3.46
C ALA A 19 -9.62 13.13 -4.62
N GLU A 20 -9.55 13.68 -5.83
CA GLU A 20 -10.17 13.11 -7.02
C GLU A 20 -9.47 11.80 -7.42
N ASP A 21 -8.14 11.75 -7.33
CA ASP A 21 -7.36 10.53 -7.59
C ASP A 21 -7.73 9.42 -6.61
N ILE A 22 -7.85 9.74 -5.31
CA ILE A 22 -8.27 8.77 -4.29
C ILE A 22 -9.70 8.27 -4.55
N ASN A 23 -10.62 9.18 -4.90
CA ASN A 23 -11.98 8.79 -5.26
C ASN A 23 -12.00 7.87 -6.49
N PHE A 24 -11.16 8.15 -7.49
CA PHE A 24 -11.01 7.29 -8.66
C PHE A 24 -10.47 5.90 -8.28
N MET A 25 -9.42 5.83 -7.45
CA MET A 25 -8.88 4.55 -6.96
C MET A 25 -9.95 3.74 -6.20
N ALA A 26 -10.70 4.39 -5.31
CA ALA A 26 -11.75 3.75 -4.53
C ALA A 26 -12.92 3.27 -5.39
N THR A 27 -13.28 4.01 -6.45
CA THR A 27 -14.45 3.72 -7.28
C THR A 27 -14.15 2.76 -8.43
N GLN A 28 -13.02 2.92 -9.09
CA GLN A 28 -12.65 2.18 -10.31
C GLN A 28 -11.67 1.04 -10.02
N GLY A 29 -10.65 1.29 -9.19
CA GLY A 29 -9.71 0.25 -8.77
C GLY A 29 -10.32 -0.72 -7.77
N ARG A 30 -11.11 -0.21 -6.81
CA ARG A 30 -11.89 -0.98 -5.82
C ARG A 30 -11.10 -1.99 -4.98
N GLY A 31 -9.77 -1.88 -4.98
CA GLY A 31 -8.85 -2.62 -4.11
C GLY A 31 -8.52 -1.86 -2.83
N LEU A 32 -7.55 -2.37 -2.08
CA LEU A 32 -7.02 -1.68 -0.90
C LEU A 32 -6.10 -0.54 -1.33
N ILE A 33 -6.44 0.70 -0.96
CA ILE A 33 -5.57 1.85 -1.20
C ILE A 33 -4.41 1.81 -0.23
N CYS A 34 -3.20 1.62 -0.75
CA CYS A 34 -1.96 1.49 0.03
C CYS A 34 -1.05 2.71 -0.16
N LEU A 35 -0.29 3.06 0.88
CA LEU A 35 0.80 4.04 0.80
C LEU A 35 2.14 3.30 0.86
N THR A 36 2.88 3.30 -0.25
CA THR A 36 4.21 2.69 -0.30
C THR A 36 5.25 3.59 0.35
N LEU A 37 6.01 3.03 1.28
CA LEU A 37 7.01 3.75 2.07
C LEU A 37 8.33 2.98 2.07
N THR A 38 9.44 3.73 2.17
CA THR A 38 10.75 3.12 2.44
C THR A 38 10.83 2.68 3.90
N GLU A 39 11.69 1.69 4.18
CA GLU A 39 11.93 1.25 5.56
C GLU A 39 12.37 2.40 6.47
N GLU A 40 13.23 3.30 5.98
CA GLU A 40 13.66 4.49 6.70
C GLU A 40 12.47 5.37 7.10
N ARG A 41 11.52 5.59 6.18
CA ARG A 41 10.32 6.38 6.44
C ARG A 41 9.41 5.68 7.44
N CYS A 42 9.27 4.35 7.36
CA CYS A 42 8.53 3.57 8.35
C CYS A 42 9.16 3.68 9.74
N ARG A 43 10.49 3.59 9.86
CA ARG A 43 11.21 3.77 11.14
C ARG A 43 11.04 5.19 11.69
N HIS A 44 11.15 6.21 10.85
CA HIS A 44 10.93 7.61 11.24
C HIS A 44 9.51 7.80 11.81
N LEU A 45 8.49 7.29 11.12
CA LEU A 45 7.08 7.40 11.50
C LEU A 45 6.66 6.39 12.58
N LYS A 46 7.57 5.51 13.03
CA LYS A 46 7.30 4.43 13.99
C LYS A 46 6.16 3.51 13.55
N LEU A 47 6.17 3.10 12.29
CA LEU A 47 5.22 2.16 11.69
C LEU A 47 5.84 0.75 11.63
N PRO A 48 5.66 -0.11 12.67
CA PRO A 48 6.12 -1.49 12.61
C PRO A 48 5.27 -2.33 11.65
N LEU A 49 5.79 -3.48 11.23
CA LEU A 49 5.01 -4.48 10.50
C LEU A 49 3.78 -4.90 11.31
N MET A 50 2.66 -5.13 10.61
CA MET A 50 1.40 -5.52 11.23
C MET A 50 1.47 -6.89 11.91
N VAL A 51 2.27 -7.80 11.35
CA VAL A 51 2.49 -9.16 11.87
C VAL A 51 3.99 -9.49 11.86
N ASN A 52 4.44 -10.24 12.87
CA ASN A 52 5.84 -10.69 12.96
C ASN A 52 6.11 -11.93 12.09
N ASP A 53 5.11 -12.78 11.88
CA ASP A 53 5.19 -13.95 11.01
C ASP A 53 4.21 -13.77 9.84
N ASN A 54 4.75 -13.48 8.66
CA ASN A 54 3.97 -13.09 7.49
C ASN A 54 3.69 -14.29 6.59
N ASN A 55 2.54 -14.93 6.82
CA ASN A 55 2.05 -16.05 6.03
C ASN A 55 1.23 -15.62 4.80
N ALA A 56 1.27 -14.34 4.40
CA ALA A 56 0.60 -13.90 3.18
C ALA A 56 1.22 -14.57 1.95
N ARG A 57 0.37 -14.89 0.96
CA ARG A 57 0.74 -15.62 -0.27
C ARG A 57 1.97 -15.05 -0.99
N TYR A 58 2.12 -13.72 -0.95
CA TYR A 58 3.27 -13.00 -1.53
C TYR A 58 4.07 -12.22 -0.49
N SER A 59 3.88 -12.52 0.80
CA SER A 59 4.58 -11.91 1.94
C SER A 59 4.61 -10.38 1.90
N THR A 60 3.50 -9.75 1.48
CA THR A 60 3.39 -8.29 1.42
C THR A 60 3.64 -7.68 2.80
N ASN A 61 4.61 -6.77 2.88
CA ASN A 61 5.06 -6.17 4.13
C ASN A 61 4.17 -5.01 4.56
N PHE A 62 2.94 -5.33 4.98
CA PHE A 62 2.04 -4.34 5.57
C PHE A 62 2.56 -3.88 6.93
N THR A 63 2.63 -2.57 7.14
CA THR A 63 2.72 -1.97 8.47
C THR A 63 1.34 -1.95 9.12
N VAL A 64 1.28 -1.62 10.41
CA VAL A 64 0.00 -1.21 11.03
C VAL A 64 -0.68 -0.12 10.17
N SER A 65 -2.01 -0.20 10.05
CA SER A 65 -2.78 0.75 9.27
C SER A 65 -2.72 2.14 9.90
N ILE A 66 -2.76 3.16 9.06
CA ILE A 66 -2.68 4.56 9.46
C ILE A 66 -3.99 5.27 9.14
N GLU A 67 -4.36 6.23 9.98
CA GLU A 67 -5.42 7.21 9.74
C GLU A 67 -4.84 8.59 10.08
N ALA A 68 -5.40 9.66 9.49
CA ALA A 68 -4.92 11.03 9.65
C ALA A 68 -5.75 11.81 10.68
#